data_AF-A0A938CRY1-F1
#
_entry.id   AF-A0A938CRY1-F1
#
_cell.length_a   1.000
_cell.length_b   1.000
_cell.length_c   1.000
_cell.angle_alpha   90.00
_cell.angle_beta   90.00
_cell.angle_gamma   90.00
#
_symmetry.space_group_name_H-M   'P 1'
#
loop_
_entity.id
_entity.type
_entity.pdbx_description
1 polymer ?
#
loop_
_entity_poly.entity_id
_entity_poly.type
_entity_poly.pdbx_seq_one_letter_code
_entity_poly.pdbx_strand_id
1 'polypeptide(L)'
;MVRAPGRDRGARPRHDGPRQVAAAHRHAALLRRPHSRIGRGGAGRSGQAVSAPARPWLVGREVLRTDSHLRTGAQFVESLKDGRRVVLGARTVADVTAEPALRRGIDTLAKLFDDQFDAITREATTSIEPNSGARIATGCLVPRAKADLHRHMAMIRHSTFHTFGVFGRPPDYGPVKAIGFLAFNHLIEKDEPDARSKIEAFLEV
;
A
#
# COMPACT_ATOMS: atom_id res chain seq x y z
N MET A 1 -38.50 -45.97 7.97
CA MET A 1 -37.68 -46.95 8.73
C MET A 1 -37.45 -48.17 7.84
N VAL A 2 -36.35 -48.19 7.09
CA VAL A 2 -35.87 -49.36 6.31
C VAL A 2 -34.34 -49.32 6.40
N ARG A 3 -33.76 -50.41 6.91
CA ARG A 3 -32.33 -50.59 7.19
C ARG A 3 -31.81 -51.69 6.26
N ALA A 4 -30.69 -51.44 5.58
CA ALA A 4 -29.90 -52.42 4.84
C ALA A 4 -28.42 -51.94 4.80
N PRO A 5 -27.42 -52.79 4.50
CA PRO A 5 -26.47 -53.26 5.49
C PRO A 5 -25.04 -52.74 5.29
N GLY A 6 -24.21 -52.96 6.31
CA GLY A 6 -22.83 -52.51 6.40
C GLY A 6 -21.92 -53.00 5.28
N ARG A 7 -21.04 -52.10 4.85
CA ARG A 7 -19.80 -52.45 4.16
C ARG A 7 -18.61 -52.09 5.04
N ASP A 8 -17.87 -53.15 5.30
CA ASP A 8 -16.56 -53.27 5.91
C ASP A 8 -15.60 -52.15 5.48
N ARG A 9 -15.18 -51.30 6.44
CA ARG A 9 -14.09 -50.35 6.22
C ARG A 9 -12.80 -51.01 6.64
N GLY A 10 -12.14 -51.65 5.68
CA GLY A 10 -10.79 -52.17 5.83
C GLY A 10 -9.85 -51.14 6.46
N ALA A 11 -9.22 -51.55 7.56
CA ALA A 11 -8.20 -50.79 8.25
C ALA A 11 -7.03 -50.50 7.29
N ARG A 12 -6.66 -49.21 7.15
CA ARG A 12 -5.40 -48.84 6.52
C ARG A 12 -4.27 -48.99 7.55
N PRO A 13 -3.15 -49.63 7.21
CA PRO A 13 -2.06 -49.86 8.17
C PRO A 13 -1.38 -48.55 8.55
N ARG A 14 -1.09 -48.43 9.85
CA ARG A 14 -0.22 -47.39 10.43
C ARG A 14 1.21 -47.68 10.03
N HIS A 15 1.88 -46.68 9.45
CA HIS A 15 3.29 -46.77 9.09
C HIS A 15 4.10 -46.12 10.22
N ASP A 16 4.54 -46.93 11.17
CA ASP A 16 5.60 -46.57 12.14
C ASP A 16 6.95 -47.03 11.57
N GLY A 17 7.93 -46.14 11.51
CA GLY A 17 9.31 -46.47 11.12
C GLY A 17 10.15 -45.23 10.79
N PRO A 18 11.35 -45.07 11.38
CA PRO A 18 12.05 -43.79 11.46
C PRO A 18 12.86 -43.51 10.18
N ARG A 19 12.86 -42.27 9.71
CA ARG A 19 13.86 -41.79 8.76
C ARG A 19 14.68 -40.68 9.40
N GLN A 20 15.90 -41.07 9.79
CA GLN A 20 17.00 -40.20 10.13
C GLN A 20 17.15 -39.11 9.07
N VAL A 21 17.24 -37.85 9.51
CA VAL A 21 17.76 -36.77 8.67
C VAL A 21 19.13 -36.42 9.23
N ALA A 22 20.16 -36.84 8.50
CA ALA A 22 21.55 -36.59 8.82
C ALA A 22 21.84 -35.08 8.76
N ALA A 23 22.54 -34.60 9.78
CA ALA A 23 23.16 -33.29 9.80
C ALA A 23 24.29 -33.23 8.77
N ALA A 24 24.31 -32.18 7.95
CA ALA A 24 25.48 -31.77 7.19
C ALA A 24 25.70 -30.26 7.39
N HIS A 25 26.74 -29.98 8.17
CA HIS A 25 27.32 -28.65 8.35
C HIS A 25 27.98 -28.15 7.05
N ARG A 26 28.17 -26.82 7.00
CA ARG A 26 29.14 -26.02 6.22
C ARG A 26 28.64 -25.41 4.90
N HIS A 27 28.27 -24.13 4.98
CA HIS A 27 29.08 -23.05 4.38
C HIS A 27 28.65 -21.69 4.95
N ALA A 28 29.35 -21.27 6.00
CA ALA A 28 29.44 -19.87 6.40
C ALA A 28 30.79 -19.35 5.88
N ALA A 29 30.78 -18.50 4.85
CA ALA A 29 31.86 -17.56 4.56
C ALA A 29 31.46 -16.63 3.40
N LEU A 30 31.85 -15.34 3.52
CA LEU A 30 31.82 -14.27 2.51
C LEU A 30 30.42 -13.64 2.37
N LEU A 31 30.11 -12.52 3.05
CA LEU A 31 30.63 -11.20 2.76
C LEU A 31 30.68 -10.34 4.04
N ARG A 32 31.84 -10.32 4.71
CA ARG A 32 32.18 -9.21 5.63
C ARG A 32 32.49 -7.99 4.78
N ARG A 33 31.58 -7.02 4.71
CA ARG A 33 31.92 -5.68 4.23
C ARG A 33 32.72 -4.97 5.33
N PRO A 34 33.88 -4.37 5.04
CA PRO A 34 34.60 -3.62 6.06
C PRO A 34 33.79 -2.38 6.43
N HIS A 35 33.48 -2.24 7.73
CA HIS A 35 33.05 -0.96 8.30
C HIS A 35 34.21 0.03 8.13
N SER A 36 34.04 1.03 7.27
CA SER A 36 34.96 2.17 7.22
C SER A 36 34.84 2.93 8.54
N ARG A 37 35.97 3.02 9.25
CA ARG A 37 36.14 3.89 10.42
C ARG A 37 35.82 5.33 10.00
N ILE A 38 34.78 5.92 10.58
CA ILE A 38 34.57 7.37 10.53
C ILE A 38 35.64 8.00 11.43
N GLY A 39 36.71 8.48 10.80
CA GLY A 39 37.70 9.32 11.47
C GLY A 39 37.11 10.70 11.78
N ARG A 40 37.28 11.15 13.03
CA ARG A 40 37.11 12.55 13.40
C ARG A 40 38.23 13.38 12.77
N GLY A 41 37.87 14.44 12.05
CA GLY A 41 38.80 15.45 11.56
C GLY A 41 38.08 16.39 10.58
N GLY A 42 37.70 17.58 11.06
CA GLY A 42 37.00 18.58 10.26
C GLY A 42 37.93 19.38 9.34
N ALA A 43 37.37 19.82 8.21
CA ALA A 43 37.61 21.12 7.56
C ALA A 43 36.67 21.21 6.35
N GLY A 44 36.08 22.39 6.14
CA GLY A 44 34.93 22.59 5.26
C GLY A 44 35.12 22.19 3.81
N ARG A 45 34.09 21.56 3.26
CA ARG A 45 33.80 21.58 1.82
C ARG A 45 32.30 21.83 1.68
N SER A 46 31.96 22.94 1.05
CA SER A 46 30.65 23.22 0.48
C SER A 46 30.29 22.08 -0.48
N GLY A 47 29.58 21.07 0.05
CA GLY A 47 29.05 19.98 -0.74
C GLY A 47 27.91 20.49 -1.60
N GLN A 48 28.19 20.79 -2.86
CA GLN A 48 27.15 20.76 -3.90
C GLN A 48 26.45 19.41 -3.76
N ALA A 49 25.13 19.44 -3.55
CA ALA A 49 24.31 18.24 -3.58
C ALA A 49 24.53 17.58 -4.95
N VAL A 50 25.28 16.48 -4.96
CA VAL A 50 25.45 15.67 -6.16
C VAL A 50 24.07 15.12 -6.48
N SER A 51 23.42 15.70 -7.49
CA SER A 51 22.15 15.20 -8.02
C SER A 51 22.31 13.71 -8.29
N ALA A 52 21.55 12.87 -7.60
CA ALA A 52 21.49 11.46 -7.91
C ALA A 52 21.16 11.30 -9.41
N PRO A 53 21.75 10.31 -10.11
CA PRO A 53 21.49 10.11 -11.53
C PRO A 53 20.00 9.93 -11.75
N ALA A 54 19.45 10.62 -12.76
CA ALA A 54 18.06 10.52 -13.14
C ALA A 54 17.71 9.05 -13.36
N ARG A 55 16.87 8.50 -12.48
CA ARG A 55 16.39 7.13 -12.59
C ARG A 55 15.32 7.10 -13.67
N PRO A 56 15.48 6.35 -14.78
CA PRO A 56 14.53 6.40 -15.90
C PRO A 56 13.14 5.86 -15.58
N TRP A 57 12.98 5.23 -14.41
CA TRP A 57 11.71 4.73 -13.86
C TRP A 57 11.16 5.59 -12.71
N LEU A 58 11.84 6.66 -12.33
CA LEU A 58 11.33 7.60 -11.34
C LEU A 58 10.48 8.65 -12.05
N VAL A 59 9.18 8.61 -11.84
CA VAL A 59 8.26 9.66 -12.31
C VAL A 59 8.45 10.88 -11.40
N GLY A 60 9.30 11.81 -11.82
CA GLY A 60 9.69 13.00 -11.07
C GLY A 60 8.80 14.23 -11.31
N ARG A 61 7.51 14.04 -11.61
CA ARG A 61 6.61 15.20 -11.80
C ARG A 61 6.25 15.77 -10.43
N GLU A 62 6.36 17.09 -10.30
CA GLU A 62 5.85 17.82 -9.14
C GLU A 62 4.35 17.53 -9.01
N VAL A 63 3.96 16.96 -7.87
CA VAL A 63 2.55 16.71 -7.56
C VAL A 63 1.95 18.07 -7.25
N LEU A 64 1.04 18.54 -8.12
CA LEU A 64 0.27 19.75 -7.88
C LEU A 64 -0.45 19.60 -6.54
N ARG A 65 0.03 20.33 -5.53
CA ARG A 65 -0.61 20.40 -4.23
C ARG A 65 -1.77 21.37 -4.32
N THR A 66 -2.93 20.90 -3.92
CA THR A 66 -4.10 21.75 -3.72
C THR A 66 -4.22 22.11 -2.24
N ASP A 67 -4.88 23.22 -1.93
CA ASP A 67 -5.16 23.61 -0.53
C ASP A 67 -5.99 22.54 0.22
N SER A 68 -6.65 21.66 -0.52
CA SER A 68 -7.36 20.49 -0.01
C SER A 68 -6.45 19.26 0.06
N HIS A 69 -6.46 18.56 1.20
CA HIS A 69 -5.87 17.21 1.36
C HIS A 69 -6.67 16.10 0.66
N LEU A 70 -7.81 16.45 0.05
CA LEU A 70 -8.66 15.57 -0.74
C LEU A 70 -8.46 15.84 -2.22
N ARG A 71 -8.42 14.76 -3.00
CA ARG A 71 -8.33 14.79 -4.46
C ARG A 71 -9.71 14.59 -5.09
N THR A 72 -10.08 15.40 -6.08
CA THR A 72 -11.29 15.20 -6.90
C THR A 72 -11.08 14.13 -7.97
N GLY A 73 -12.16 13.61 -8.54
CA GLY A 73 -12.11 12.67 -9.66
C GLY A 73 -11.39 13.26 -10.87
N ALA A 74 -11.62 14.53 -11.19
CA ALA A 74 -10.92 15.23 -12.26
C ALA A 74 -9.40 15.32 -12.01
N GLN A 75 -8.99 15.65 -10.78
CA GLN A 75 -7.57 15.67 -10.40
C GLN A 75 -6.96 14.27 -10.42
N PHE A 76 -7.71 13.23 -10.05
CA PHE A 76 -7.28 11.84 -10.18
C PHE A 76 -7.02 11.49 -11.65
N VAL A 77 -7.96 11.76 -12.56
CA VAL A 77 -7.79 11.47 -13.99
C VAL A 77 -6.59 12.23 -14.56
N GLU A 78 -6.43 13.51 -14.22
CA GLU A 78 -5.29 14.30 -14.68
C GLU A 78 -3.96 13.76 -14.14
N SER A 79 -3.93 13.26 -12.89
CA SER A 79 -2.74 12.64 -12.30
C SER A 79 -2.30 11.35 -13.01
N LEU A 80 -3.14 10.76 -13.86
CA LEU A 80 -2.78 9.58 -14.67
C LEU A 80 -1.96 9.95 -15.92
N LYS A 81 -1.91 11.23 -16.31
CA LYS A 81 -1.13 11.75 -17.43
C LYS A 81 0.27 12.17 -16.97
N ASP A 82 1.04 11.20 -16.49
CA ASP A 82 2.33 11.41 -15.83
C ASP A 82 3.51 10.76 -16.58
N GLY A 83 3.29 10.28 -17.81
CA GLY A 83 4.33 9.62 -18.60
C GLY A 83 4.65 8.19 -18.16
N ARG A 84 3.82 7.59 -17.28
CA ARG A 84 3.95 6.17 -16.91
C ARG A 84 3.99 5.25 -18.14
N ARG A 85 4.79 4.20 -18.06
CA ARG A 85 4.78 3.11 -19.03
C ARG A 85 3.77 2.05 -18.61
N VAL A 86 2.65 1.95 -19.32
CA VAL A 86 1.65 0.89 -19.13
C VAL A 86 1.65 -0.04 -20.34
N VAL A 87 1.67 -1.34 -20.09
CA VAL A 87 1.60 -2.38 -21.13
C VAL A 87 0.28 -3.12 -20.98
N LEU A 88 -0.49 -3.20 -22.07
CA LEU A 88 -1.76 -3.91 -22.14
C LEU A 88 -1.69 -4.96 -23.25
N GLY A 89 -1.71 -6.23 -22.87
CA GLY A 89 -1.38 -7.32 -23.79
C GLY A 89 0.07 -7.19 -24.27
N ALA A 90 0.28 -7.10 -25.59
CA ALA A 90 1.61 -6.97 -26.20
C ALA A 90 1.97 -5.53 -26.63
N ARG A 91 1.16 -4.52 -26.25
CA ARG A 91 1.38 -3.12 -26.66
C ARG A 91 1.55 -2.18 -25.47
N THR A 92 2.35 -1.14 -25.67
CA THR A 92 2.42 -0.01 -24.73
C THR A 92 1.22 0.92 -24.96
N VAL A 93 0.57 1.34 -23.88
CA VAL A 93 -0.50 2.33 -23.87
C VAL A 93 0.14 3.71 -23.74
N ALA A 94 -0.10 4.60 -24.70
CA ALA A 94 0.45 5.96 -24.70
C ALA A 94 -0.24 6.88 -23.69
N ASP A 95 -1.57 6.77 -23.57
CA ASP A 95 -2.37 7.51 -22.59
C ASP A 95 -3.43 6.56 -22.02
N VAL A 96 -3.32 6.29 -20.72
CA VAL A 96 -4.25 5.41 -20.00
C VAL A 96 -5.65 6.01 -19.89
N THR A 97 -5.78 7.33 -19.90
CA THR A 97 -7.06 8.04 -19.77
C THR A 97 -7.89 7.98 -21.05
N ALA A 98 -7.23 7.80 -22.20
CA ALA A 98 -7.87 7.63 -23.51
C ALA A 98 -8.08 6.15 -23.90
N GLU A 99 -7.49 5.20 -23.17
CA GLU A 99 -7.53 3.77 -23.50
C GLU A 99 -8.92 3.15 -23.23
N PRO A 100 -9.65 2.65 -24.26
CA PRO A 100 -11.01 2.15 -24.09
C PRO A 100 -11.15 1.01 -23.07
N ALA A 101 -10.14 0.13 -23.00
CA ALA A 101 -10.14 -0.99 -22.06
C ALA A 101 -10.02 -0.55 -20.59
N LEU A 102 -9.46 0.63 -20.31
CA LEU A 102 -9.22 1.14 -18.96
C LEU A 102 -10.25 2.20 -18.53
N ARG A 103 -10.89 2.86 -19.50
CA ARG A 103 -11.80 3.99 -19.29
C ARG A 103 -12.83 3.75 -18.19
N ARG A 104 -13.55 2.62 -18.21
CA ARG A 104 -14.60 2.35 -17.20
C ARG A 104 -14.06 2.19 -15.79
N GLY A 105 -12.87 1.61 -15.65
CA GLY A 105 -12.18 1.50 -14.37
C GLY A 105 -11.77 2.86 -13.84
N ILE A 106 -11.18 3.69 -14.71
CA ILE A 106 -10.79 5.06 -14.39
C ILE A 106 -12.02 5.90 -13.99
N ASP A 107 -13.11 5.85 -14.75
CA ASP A 107 -14.37 6.54 -14.45
C ASP A 107 -14.95 6.12 -13.10
N THR A 108 -14.81 4.85 -12.72
CA THR A 108 -15.30 4.31 -11.45
C THR A 108 -14.44 4.82 -10.29
N LEU A 109 -13.13 4.82 -10.44
CA LEU A 109 -12.20 5.35 -9.44
C LEU A 109 -12.37 6.86 -9.27
N ALA A 110 -12.56 7.61 -10.36
CA ALA A 110 -12.80 9.04 -10.33
C ALA A 110 -14.05 9.38 -9.49
N LYS A 111 -15.15 8.62 -9.64
CA LYS A 111 -16.35 8.80 -8.81
C LYS A 111 -16.09 8.60 -7.32
N LEU A 112 -15.31 7.58 -6.94
CA LEU A 112 -14.94 7.37 -5.53
C LEU A 112 -14.12 8.53 -4.95
N PHE A 113 -13.34 9.23 -5.78
CA PHE A 113 -12.68 10.46 -5.37
C PHE A 113 -13.68 11.61 -5.20
N ASP A 114 -14.66 11.75 -6.09
CA ASP A 114 -15.71 12.77 -6.01
C ASP A 114 -16.66 12.57 -4.81
N ASP A 115 -16.89 11.33 -4.38
CA ASP A 115 -17.66 10.98 -3.17
C ASP A 115 -17.07 11.57 -1.87
N GLN A 116 -15.85 12.10 -1.89
CA GLN A 116 -15.30 12.84 -0.75
C GLN A 116 -15.89 14.24 -0.59
N PHE A 117 -16.55 14.74 -1.64
CA PHE A 117 -17.09 16.10 -1.72
C PHE A 117 -18.63 16.11 -1.72
N ASP A 118 -19.28 14.98 -1.95
CA ASP A 118 -20.73 14.85 -1.89
C ASP A 118 -21.23 14.87 -0.44
N ALA A 119 -22.28 15.64 -0.16
CA ALA A 119 -22.78 15.87 1.19
C ALA A 119 -23.29 14.59 1.89
N ILE A 120 -23.75 13.60 1.12
CA ILE A 120 -24.32 12.35 1.64
C ILE A 120 -23.20 11.38 2.01
N THR A 121 -22.14 11.30 1.20
CA THR A 121 -21.10 10.28 1.35
C THR A 121 -19.83 10.79 2.05
N ARG A 122 -19.64 12.11 2.14
CA ARG A 122 -18.46 12.75 2.76
C ARG A 122 -18.15 12.28 4.17
N GLU A 123 -19.13 12.04 5.02
CA GLU A 123 -18.88 11.54 6.39
C GLU A 123 -18.35 10.09 6.41
N ALA A 124 -18.76 9.27 5.44
CA ALA A 124 -18.27 7.90 5.31
C ALA A 124 -16.88 7.85 4.67
N THR A 125 -16.57 8.76 3.73
CA THR A 125 -15.35 8.74 2.91
C THR A 125 -14.22 9.61 3.48
N THR A 126 -14.52 10.55 4.37
CA THR A 126 -13.53 11.47 4.95
C THR A 126 -13.57 11.52 6.48
N SER A 127 -12.48 11.95 7.08
CA SER A 127 -12.32 12.12 8.54
C SER A 127 -11.56 13.41 8.85
N ILE A 128 -11.64 13.87 10.09
CA ILE A 128 -10.81 14.97 10.59
C ILE A 128 -9.57 14.36 11.23
N GLU A 129 -8.39 14.76 10.77
CA GLU A 129 -7.12 14.36 11.36
C GLU A 129 -6.95 15.06 12.72
N PRO A 130 -6.70 14.33 13.83
CA PRO A 130 -6.74 14.90 15.16
C PRO A 130 -5.73 16.02 15.45
N ASN A 131 -4.54 16.01 14.84
CA ASN A 131 -3.46 16.93 15.20
C ASN A 131 -3.52 18.26 14.41
N SER A 132 -3.79 18.16 13.12
CA SER A 132 -3.83 19.26 12.15
C SER A 132 -5.23 19.86 12.02
N GLY A 133 -6.28 19.12 12.38
CA GLY A 133 -7.67 19.50 12.12
C GLY A 133 -8.05 19.43 10.64
N ALA A 134 -7.15 18.98 9.77
CA ALA A 134 -7.39 18.85 8.34
C ALA A 134 -8.42 17.76 8.05
N ARG A 135 -9.25 17.98 7.02
CA ARG A 135 -10.10 16.93 6.48
C ARG A 135 -9.30 16.08 5.50
N ILE A 136 -9.19 14.79 5.80
CA ILE A 136 -8.45 13.79 5.01
C ILE A 136 -9.34 12.64 4.57
N ALA A 137 -8.90 11.87 3.59
CA ALA A 137 -9.55 10.60 3.24
C ALA A 137 -9.50 9.66 4.44
N THR A 138 -10.60 8.97 4.76
CA THR A 138 -10.67 8.06 5.91
C THR A 138 -9.60 6.96 5.84
N GLY A 139 -9.19 6.54 4.65
CA GLY A 139 -8.12 5.54 4.45
C GLY A 139 -6.76 5.97 4.98
N CYS A 140 -6.52 7.28 5.12
CA CYS A 140 -5.30 7.85 5.70
C CYS A 140 -5.41 8.12 7.21
N LEU A 141 -6.60 7.95 7.81
CA LEU A 141 -6.78 8.14 9.25
C LEU A 141 -6.11 7.00 10.02
N VAL A 142 -5.11 7.33 10.85
CA VAL A 142 -4.46 6.38 11.76
C VAL A 142 -5.41 6.06 12.92
N PRO A 143 -5.90 4.81 13.08
CA PRO A 143 -6.85 4.47 14.14
C PRO A 143 -6.20 4.50 15.51
N ARG A 144 -6.79 5.23 16.46
CA ARG A 144 -6.38 5.30 17.87
C ARG A 144 -7.51 4.89 18.82
N ALA A 145 -8.75 4.81 18.34
CA ALA A 145 -9.93 4.42 19.10
C ALA A 145 -10.87 3.50 18.30
N LYS A 146 -11.79 2.81 19.00
CA LYS A 146 -12.82 1.96 18.38
C LYS A 146 -13.67 2.72 17.35
N ALA A 147 -13.96 4.00 17.59
CA ALA A 147 -14.69 4.85 16.67
C ALA A 147 -13.99 4.98 15.31
N ASP A 148 -12.65 4.99 15.27
CA ASP A 148 -11.89 5.06 14.01
C ASP A 148 -12.05 3.78 13.19
N LEU A 149 -12.11 2.62 13.84
CA LEU A 149 -12.39 1.36 13.17
C LEU A 149 -13.78 1.35 12.53
N HIS A 150 -14.77 1.98 13.18
CA HIS A 150 -16.10 2.16 12.59
C HIS A 150 -16.09 3.09 11.39
N ARG A 151 -15.27 4.16 11.40
CA ARG A 151 -15.07 5.05 10.23
C ARG A 151 -14.48 4.29 9.05
N HIS A 152 -13.42 3.50 9.28
CA HIS A 152 -12.84 2.63 8.26
C HIS A 152 -13.86 1.63 7.71
N MET A 153 -14.69 1.04 8.58
CA MET A 153 -15.75 0.13 8.14
C MET A 153 -16.82 0.84 7.29
N ALA A 154 -17.19 2.07 7.61
CA ALA A 154 -18.13 2.87 6.81
C ALA A 154 -17.55 3.18 5.42
N MET A 155 -16.29 3.60 5.36
CA MET A 155 -15.57 3.84 4.10
C MET A 155 -15.50 2.57 3.23
N ILE A 156 -15.07 1.44 3.81
CA ILE A 156 -14.96 0.16 3.08
C ILE A 156 -16.32 -0.30 2.58
N ARG A 157 -17.38 -0.13 3.38
CA ARG A 157 -18.75 -0.43 2.94
C ARG A 157 -19.14 0.44 1.76
N HIS A 158 -18.90 1.75 1.84
CA HIS A 158 -19.17 2.69 0.75
C HIS A 158 -18.51 2.26 -0.55
N SER A 159 -17.19 2.04 -0.56
CA SER A 159 -16.47 1.63 -1.76
C SER A 159 -16.91 0.26 -2.28
N THR A 160 -17.20 -0.69 -1.38
CA THR A 160 -17.72 -2.02 -1.73
C THR A 160 -19.08 -1.92 -2.41
N PHE A 161 -20.04 -1.18 -1.84
CA PHE A 161 -21.37 -1.05 -2.43
C PHE A 161 -21.36 -0.22 -3.73
N HIS A 162 -20.60 0.87 -3.77
CA HIS A 162 -20.43 1.69 -4.98
C HIS A 162 -19.87 0.87 -6.16
N THR A 163 -19.04 -0.13 -5.88
CA THR A 163 -18.44 -0.99 -6.90
C THR A 163 -19.09 -2.37 -7.00
N PHE A 164 -20.23 -2.60 -6.35
CA PHE A 164 -20.90 -3.91 -6.26
C PHE A 164 -19.96 -5.05 -5.81
N GLY A 165 -18.89 -4.74 -5.06
CA GLY A 165 -17.88 -5.67 -4.60
C GLY A 165 -16.98 -6.25 -5.68
N VAL A 166 -17.09 -5.83 -6.95
CA VAL A 166 -16.25 -6.39 -8.03
C VAL A 166 -14.87 -5.73 -8.11
N PHE A 167 -14.72 -4.54 -7.54
CA PHE A 167 -13.45 -3.81 -7.54
C PHE A 167 -12.61 -4.15 -6.31
N GLY A 168 -11.79 -5.20 -6.39
CA GLY A 168 -11.05 -5.73 -5.23
C GLY A 168 -9.93 -4.84 -4.68
N ARG A 169 -9.62 -3.70 -5.31
CA ARG A 169 -8.58 -2.75 -4.87
C ARG A 169 -9.03 -1.30 -5.07
N PRO A 170 -10.05 -0.83 -4.34
CA PRO A 170 -10.49 0.56 -4.46
C PRO A 170 -9.41 1.53 -3.92
N PRO A 171 -9.54 2.85 -4.13
CA PRO A 171 -8.57 3.84 -3.68
C PRO A 171 -8.28 3.82 -2.17
N ASP A 172 -9.23 3.32 -1.37
CA ASP A 172 -9.12 3.16 0.08
C ASP A 172 -8.22 1.99 0.52
N TYR A 173 -7.97 1.01 -0.35
CA TYR A 173 -7.19 -0.19 -0.03
C TYR A 173 -5.70 0.09 0.18
N GLY A 174 -5.12 0.98 -0.64
CA GLY A 174 -3.70 1.30 -0.60
C GLY A 174 -3.28 2.00 0.70
N PRO A 175 -3.92 3.13 1.06
CA PRO A 175 -3.60 3.89 2.27
C PRO A 175 -3.65 3.06 3.56
N VAL A 176 -4.62 2.12 3.68
CA VAL A 176 -4.75 1.26 4.86
C VAL A 176 -3.51 0.39 5.08
N LYS A 177 -2.78 0.01 4.03
CA LYS A 177 -1.49 -0.69 4.18
C LYS A 177 -0.41 0.22 4.72
N ALA A 178 -0.35 1.46 4.23
CA ALA A 178 0.65 2.43 4.64
C ALA A 178 0.53 2.76 6.14
N ILE A 179 -0.69 3.02 6.62
CA ILE A 179 -0.94 3.23 8.07
C ILE A 179 -0.64 1.97 8.89
N GLY A 180 -0.80 0.77 8.31
CA GLY A 180 -0.47 -0.49 8.96
C GLY A 180 1.00 -0.60 9.35
N PHE A 181 1.91 0.00 8.58
CA PHE A 181 3.34 0.01 8.93
C PHE A 181 3.62 0.77 10.23
N LEU A 182 2.83 1.78 10.59
CA LEU A 182 2.98 2.48 11.87
C LEU A 182 2.71 1.55 13.07
N ALA A 183 1.77 0.61 12.95
CA ALA A 183 1.47 -0.34 14.02
C ALA A 183 2.64 -1.32 14.27
N PHE A 184 3.38 -1.67 13.22
CA PHE A 184 4.51 -2.61 13.28
C PHE A 184 5.87 -1.93 13.27
N ASN A 185 5.93 -0.60 13.41
CA ASN A 185 7.17 0.16 13.29
C ASN A 185 8.29 -0.31 14.23
N HIS A 186 7.96 -0.72 15.46
CA HIS A 186 8.91 -1.29 16.43
C HIS A 186 9.62 -2.57 15.96
N LEU A 187 9.10 -3.27 14.95
CA LEU A 187 9.76 -4.40 14.32
C LEU A 187 10.70 -3.94 13.21
N ILE A 188 10.29 -2.94 12.43
CA ILE A 188 11.04 -2.38 11.30
C ILE A 188 12.26 -1.60 11.78
N GLU A 189 12.12 -0.84 12.87
CA GLU A 189 13.19 -0.03 13.47
C GLU A 189 14.41 -0.83 13.94
N LYS A 190 14.26 -2.15 14.16
CA LYS A 190 15.38 -3.02 14.54
C LYS A 190 16.45 -3.11 13.45
N ASP A 191 16.00 -3.12 12.20
CA ASP A 191 16.88 -3.23 11.02
C ASP A 191 17.07 -1.87 10.33
N GLU A 192 16.07 -0.99 10.37
CA GLU A 192 16.11 0.37 9.81
C GLU A 192 15.65 1.41 10.84
N PRO A 193 16.56 1.99 11.64
CA PRO A 193 16.22 2.95 12.70
C PRO A 193 15.47 4.20 12.23
N ASP A 194 15.69 4.63 10.98
CA ASP A 194 15.02 5.80 10.40
C ASP A 194 13.67 5.47 9.72
N ALA A 195 13.23 4.20 9.75
CA ALA A 195 12.03 3.76 9.03
C ALA A 195 10.78 4.51 9.47
N ARG A 196 10.64 4.76 10.78
CA ARG A 196 9.51 5.48 11.35
C ARG A 196 9.30 6.85 10.70
N SER A 197 10.34 7.68 10.72
CA SER A 197 10.28 9.03 10.19
C SER A 197 9.96 9.03 8.70
N LYS A 198 10.44 8.03 7.95
CA LYS A 198 10.10 7.86 6.52
C LYS A 198 8.62 7.50 6.33
N ILE A 199 8.06 6.62 7.17
CA ILE A 199 6.65 6.22 7.11
C ILE A 199 5.74 7.40 7.49
N GLU A 200 6.06 8.09 8.59
CA GLU A 200 5.33 9.28 9.03
C GLU A 200 5.37 10.36 7.94
N ALA A 201 6.55 10.67 7.40
CA ALA A 201 6.69 11.62 6.31
C ALA A 201 5.85 11.22 5.08
N PHE A 202 5.81 9.93 4.70
CA PHE A 202 4.99 9.46 3.58
C PHE A 202 3.47 9.69 3.80
N LEU A 203 3.00 9.59 5.04
CA LEU A 203 1.58 9.76 5.38
C LEU A 203 1.15 11.23 5.49
N GLU A 204 2.11 12.14 5.71
CA GLU A 204 1.88 13.59 5.80
C GLU A 204 1.89 14.31 4.42
N VAL A 205 2.33 13.64 3.34
CA VAL A 205 2.57 14.23 2.00
C VAL A 205 1.31 14.67 1.26
#